data_AF-A0A327X7H2-F1
#
_entry.id   AF-A0A327X7H2-F1
#
_cell.length_a   1.000
_cell.length_b   1.000
_cell.length_c   1.000
_cell.angle_alpha   90.00
_cell.angle_beta   90.00
_cell.angle_gamma   90.00
#
_symmetry.space_group_name_H-M   'P 1'
#
loop_
_entity.id
_entity.type
_entity.pdbx_description
1 polymer ?
#
loop_
_entity_poly.entity_id
_entity_poly.type
_entity_poly.pdbx_seq_one_letter_code
_entity_poly.pdbx_strand_id
1 'polypeptide(L)'
;MDYKPPTQYSFLPKPLDKLDFIGLFEKDPFGNSLFIKRILIAVIGWITYFRYTLYNKLKIEGTEYLENLPVSNVIFLSNHQTYFADVIAFFHIFCSVKWGFKNTIVPPVYLLWPRARNYYVAASETMKGGLLPRIFALGGAIQVERSWRSQGQDVRREVDSTANERIVRALEHGWVVSFP
;
A
#
# COMPACT_ATOMS: atom_id res chain seq x y z
N MET A 1 -1.74 -8.11 22.80
CA MET A 1 -2.05 -6.77 22.26
C MET A 1 -3.55 -6.68 22.11
N ASP A 2 -4.17 -5.60 22.60
CA ASP A 2 -5.60 -5.40 22.42
C ASP A 2 -5.88 -5.11 20.94
N TYR A 3 -6.69 -5.96 20.31
CA TYR A 3 -7.09 -5.79 18.92
C TYR A 3 -7.99 -4.55 18.81
N LYS A 4 -7.50 -3.52 18.10
CA LYS A 4 -8.32 -2.39 17.66
C LYS A 4 -8.85 -2.68 16.26
N PRO A 5 -10.17 -2.61 16.02
CA PRO A 5 -10.71 -2.76 14.68
C PRO A 5 -10.17 -1.63 13.78
N PRO A 6 -9.90 -1.91 12.50
CA PRO A 6 -9.42 -0.89 11.58
C PRO A 6 -10.47 0.20 11.41
N THR A 7 -10.02 1.46 11.32
CA THR A 7 -10.92 2.58 10.98
C THR A 7 -11.57 2.30 9.63
N GLN A 8 -12.88 2.55 9.51
CA GLN A 8 -13.62 2.38 8.25
C GLN A 8 -14.19 3.72 7.80
N TYR A 9 -14.05 3.99 6.50
CA TYR A 9 -14.65 5.13 5.82
C TYR A 9 -15.55 4.61 4.70
N SER A 10 -16.70 5.24 4.48
CA SER A 10 -17.67 4.80 3.47
C SER A 10 -18.25 5.98 2.69
N PHE A 11 -18.65 5.74 1.44
CA PHE A 11 -19.51 6.66 0.66
C PHE A 11 -20.97 6.60 1.12
N LEU A 12 -21.38 5.52 1.78
CA LEU A 12 -22.75 5.34 2.23
C LEU A 12 -22.99 6.07 3.56
N PRO A 13 -24.18 6.67 3.75
CA PRO A 13 -24.55 7.21 5.04
C PRO A 13 -24.79 6.08 6.05
N LYS A 14 -24.52 6.33 7.32
CA LYS A 14 -24.88 5.39 8.39
C LYS A 14 -26.41 5.29 8.48
N PRO A 15 -27.00 4.09 8.58
CA PRO A 15 -26.38 2.77 8.81
C PRO A 15 -26.18 1.91 7.54
N LEU A 16 -26.38 2.47 6.33
CA LEU A 16 -26.28 1.71 5.07
C LEU A 16 -24.86 1.21 4.80
N ASP A 17 -23.86 1.84 5.39
CA ASP A 17 -22.46 1.41 5.35
C ASP A 17 -22.27 -0.03 5.84
N LYS A 18 -23.08 -0.50 6.78
CA LYS A 18 -23.06 -1.90 7.27
C LYS A 18 -23.48 -2.92 6.22
N LEU A 19 -24.20 -2.51 5.19
CA LEU A 19 -24.64 -3.39 4.10
C LEU A 19 -23.56 -3.59 3.05
N ASP A 20 -22.44 -2.86 3.10
CA ASP A 20 -21.34 -2.99 2.17
C ASP A 20 -20.37 -4.12 2.60
N PHE A 21 -20.89 -5.36 2.65
CA PHE A 21 -20.12 -6.53 3.06
C PHE A 21 -18.95 -6.83 2.10
N ILE A 22 -19.06 -6.43 0.84
CA ILE A 22 -18.02 -6.60 -0.18
C ILE A 22 -16.98 -5.48 -0.09
N GLY A 23 -17.35 -4.29 0.41
CA GLY A 23 -16.47 -3.13 0.51
C GLY A 23 -16.33 -2.37 -0.82
N LEU A 24 -17.40 -2.29 -1.60
CA LEU A 24 -17.47 -1.56 -2.88
C LEU A 24 -17.51 -0.04 -2.68
N PHE A 25 -18.12 0.41 -1.59
CA PHE A 25 -18.30 1.80 -1.22
C PHE A 25 -17.34 2.25 -0.11
N GLU A 26 -16.34 1.43 0.22
CA GLU A 26 -15.27 1.81 1.15
C GLU A 26 -14.38 2.92 0.58
N LYS A 27 -13.95 3.81 1.48
CA LYS A 27 -12.98 4.89 1.23
C LYS A 27 -11.71 4.68 2.02
N ASP A 28 -10.62 5.25 1.52
CA ASP A 28 -9.41 5.42 2.31
C ASP A 28 -9.50 6.69 3.18
N PRO A 29 -8.56 6.90 4.12
CA PRO A 29 -8.52 8.10 4.96
C PRO A 29 -8.36 9.42 4.19
N PHE A 30 -8.05 9.35 2.89
CA PHE A 30 -7.81 10.48 2.00
C PHE A 30 -8.98 10.72 1.03
N GLY A 31 -10.07 9.96 1.16
CA GLY A 31 -11.29 10.10 0.36
C GLY A 31 -11.30 9.33 -0.96
N ASN A 32 -10.28 8.53 -1.26
CA ASN A 32 -10.25 7.73 -2.48
C ASN A 32 -11.08 6.44 -2.33
N SER A 33 -11.66 5.97 -3.44
CA SER A 33 -12.39 4.70 -3.47
C SER A 33 -11.44 3.50 -3.33
N LEU A 34 -11.70 2.63 -2.34
CA LEU A 34 -10.96 1.37 -2.21
C LEU A 34 -11.24 0.43 -3.37
N PHE A 35 -12.45 0.47 -3.95
CA PHE A 35 -12.78 -0.37 -5.09
C PHE A 35 -11.92 -0.05 -6.30
N ILE A 36 -11.76 1.24 -6.63
CA ILE A 36 -10.85 1.69 -7.70
C ILE A 36 -9.42 1.26 -7.39
N LYS A 37 -8.98 1.44 -6.13
CA LYS A 37 -7.65 1.01 -5.69
C LYS A 37 -7.45 -0.50 -5.86
N ARG A 38 -8.45 -1.33 -5.56
CA ARG A 38 -8.40 -2.79 -5.80
C ARG A 38 -8.21 -3.11 -7.26
N ILE A 39 -8.98 -2.47 -8.15
CA ILE A 39 -8.86 -2.66 -9.60
C ILE A 39 -7.45 -2.29 -10.07
N LEU A 40 -6.92 -1.15 -9.62
CA LEU A 40 -5.57 -0.73 -9.98
C LEU A 40 -4.51 -1.72 -9.53
N ILE A 41 -4.56 -2.18 -8.28
CA ILE A 41 -3.63 -3.19 -7.77
C ILE A 41 -3.75 -4.50 -8.56
N ALA A 42 -4.97 -4.92 -8.88
CA ALA A 42 -5.20 -6.13 -9.68
C ALA A 42 -4.59 -6.00 -11.07
N VAL A 43 -4.89 -4.93 -11.80
CA VAL A 43 -4.39 -4.68 -13.16
C VAL A 43 -2.87 -4.57 -13.20
N ILE A 44 -2.28 -3.75 -12.32
CA ILE A 44 -0.83 -3.61 -12.22
C ILE A 44 -0.20 -4.95 -11.88
N GLY A 45 -0.75 -5.65 -10.88
CA GLY A 45 -0.28 -6.96 -10.47
C GLY A 45 -0.29 -7.96 -11.61
N TRP A 46 -1.34 -8.00 -12.43
CA TRP A 46 -1.41 -8.91 -13.58
C TRP A 46 -0.34 -8.59 -14.63
N ILE A 47 -0.14 -7.30 -14.94
CA ILE A 47 0.89 -6.84 -15.89
C ILE A 47 2.29 -7.20 -15.37
N THR A 48 2.54 -7.04 -14.08
CA THR A 48 3.87 -7.24 -13.49
C THR A 48 4.13 -8.66 -13.00
N TYR A 49 3.12 -9.52 -12.97
CA TYR A 49 3.22 -10.88 -12.45
C TYR A 49 4.33 -11.70 -13.13
N PHE A 50 4.41 -11.62 -14.46
CA PHE A 50 5.43 -12.31 -15.26
C PHE A 50 6.85 -11.86 -14.88
N ARG A 51 7.03 -10.57 -14.62
CA ARG A 51 8.34 -10.00 -14.24
C ARG A 51 8.86 -10.64 -12.96
N TYR A 52 8.01 -10.78 -11.93
CA TYR A 52 8.45 -11.33 -10.65
C TYR A 52 8.59 -12.85 -10.68
N THR A 53 7.74 -13.57 -11.41
CA THR A 53 7.74 -15.04 -11.37
C THR A 53 8.70 -15.68 -12.36
N LEU A 54 8.79 -15.18 -13.60
CA LEU A 54 9.54 -15.84 -14.66
C LEU A 54 10.88 -15.17 -14.95
N TYR A 55 10.92 -13.83 -15.02
CA TYR A 55 12.14 -13.10 -15.36
C TYR A 55 13.06 -12.94 -14.14
N ASN A 56 12.56 -12.33 -13.06
CA ASN A 56 13.35 -12.09 -11.85
C ASN A 56 13.44 -13.31 -10.92
N LYS A 57 12.48 -14.24 -11.02
CA LYS A 57 12.36 -15.41 -10.13
C LYS A 57 12.44 -15.03 -8.64
N LEU A 58 11.54 -14.13 -8.24
CA LEU A 58 11.43 -13.61 -6.89
C LEU A 58 11.37 -14.77 -5.88
N LYS A 59 12.30 -14.77 -4.92
CA LYS A 59 12.29 -15.69 -3.77
C LYS A 59 11.65 -14.99 -2.59
N ILE A 60 10.73 -15.69 -1.92
CA ILE A 60 9.97 -15.19 -0.79
C ILE A 60 10.17 -16.15 0.37
N GLU A 61 10.55 -15.63 1.53
CA GLU A 61 10.76 -16.37 2.77
C GLU A 61 10.17 -15.54 3.93
N GLY A 62 9.78 -16.18 5.02
CA GLY A 62 9.31 -15.48 6.22
C GLY A 62 7.86 -14.98 6.18
N THR A 63 7.01 -15.46 5.26
CA THR A 63 5.57 -15.07 5.24
C THR A 63 4.80 -15.51 6.49
N GLU A 64 5.31 -16.48 7.25
CA GLU A 64 4.78 -16.89 8.55
C GLU A 64 4.73 -15.75 9.58
N TYR A 65 5.63 -14.77 9.46
CA TYR A 65 5.61 -13.57 10.30
C TYR A 65 4.53 -12.56 9.89
N LEU A 66 3.89 -12.76 8.73
CA LEU A 66 2.81 -11.90 8.23
C LEU A 66 1.41 -12.42 8.60
N GLU A 67 1.26 -13.73 8.82
CA GLU A 67 -0.05 -14.38 9.05
C GLU A 67 -0.78 -13.86 10.30
N ASN A 68 -0.01 -13.56 11.35
CA ASN A 68 -0.56 -13.14 12.66
C ASN A 68 -0.55 -11.62 12.88
N LEU A 69 -0.22 -10.84 11.84
CA LEU A 69 -0.20 -9.39 11.97
C LEU A 69 -1.61 -8.81 12.06
N PRO A 70 -1.81 -7.74 12.84
CA PRO A 70 -3.10 -7.09 12.92
C PRO A 70 -3.51 -6.52 11.55
N VAL A 71 -4.82 -6.42 11.33
CA VAL A 71 -5.37 -5.97 10.04
C VAL A 71 -4.94 -4.54 9.69
N SER A 72 -4.67 -3.70 10.69
CA SER A 72 -4.11 -2.36 10.55
C SER A 72 -3.04 -2.10 11.60
N ASN A 73 -2.42 -0.93 11.53
CA ASN A 73 -1.40 -0.42 12.43
C ASN A 73 -0.08 -1.22 12.37
N VAL A 74 0.34 -1.54 11.14
CA VAL A 74 1.60 -2.22 10.85
C VAL A 74 2.42 -1.38 9.89
N ILE A 75 3.67 -1.10 10.27
CA ILE A 75 4.66 -0.45 9.41
C ILE A 75 5.75 -1.45 9.01
N PHE A 76 6.02 -1.53 7.72
CA PHE A 76 7.11 -2.31 7.15
C PHE A 76 8.26 -1.38 6.81
N LEU A 77 9.44 -1.63 7.35
CA LEU A 77 10.67 -0.89 7.03
C LEU A 77 11.50 -1.74 6.08
N SER A 78 11.76 -1.23 4.88
CA SER A 78 12.51 -1.93 3.84
C SER A 78 13.60 -1.05 3.25
N ASN A 79 14.69 -1.67 2.82
CA ASN A 79 15.65 -1.01 1.94
C ASN A 79 15.01 -0.70 0.57
N HIS A 80 15.59 0.26 -0.15
CA HIS A 80 15.01 0.86 -1.33
C HIS A 80 15.97 0.81 -2.52
N GLN A 81 15.63 0.05 -3.58
CA GLN A 81 16.46 -0.04 -4.78
C GLN A 81 15.74 0.48 -6.03
N THR A 82 14.50 0.02 -6.29
CA THR A 82 13.70 0.46 -7.43
C THR A 82 12.30 0.87 -6.97
N TYR A 83 12.08 2.19 -6.81
CA TYR A 83 10.91 2.80 -6.13
C TYR A 83 9.58 2.11 -6.39
N PHE A 84 9.24 1.94 -7.66
CA PHE A 84 7.94 1.38 -8.02
C PHE A 84 7.92 -0.16 -7.98
N ALA A 85 9.01 -0.82 -8.36
CA ALA A 85 9.06 -2.27 -8.39
C ALA A 85 9.00 -2.87 -6.98
N ASP A 86 9.71 -2.27 -6.02
CA ASP A 86 9.74 -2.76 -4.64
C ASP A 86 8.34 -2.67 -4.00
N VAL A 87 7.63 -1.56 -4.22
CA VAL A 87 6.23 -1.39 -3.79
C VAL A 87 5.30 -2.43 -4.42
N ILE A 88 5.43 -2.66 -5.73
CA ILE A 88 4.62 -3.67 -6.43
C ILE A 88 4.92 -5.07 -5.87
N ALA A 89 6.18 -5.40 -5.59
CA ALA A 89 6.55 -6.69 -5.01
C ALA A 89 5.90 -6.90 -3.62
N PHE A 90 5.93 -5.87 -2.75
CA PHE A 90 5.20 -5.91 -1.48
C PHE A 90 3.70 -6.11 -1.69
N PHE A 91 3.09 -5.46 -2.68
CA PHE A 91 1.67 -5.64 -2.97
C PHE A 91 1.35 -7.07 -3.41
N HIS A 92 2.19 -7.68 -4.25
CA HIS A 92 2.05 -9.10 -4.58
C HIS A 92 2.11 -9.98 -3.32
N ILE A 93 3.12 -9.80 -2.48
CA ILE A 93 3.32 -10.60 -1.25
C ILE A 93 2.13 -10.42 -0.30
N PHE A 94 1.73 -9.19 0.02
CA PHE A 94 0.63 -8.91 0.95
C PHE A 94 -0.71 -9.43 0.45
N CYS A 95 -0.98 -9.32 -0.86
CA CYS A 95 -2.19 -9.87 -1.44
C CYS A 95 -2.16 -11.40 -1.43
N SER A 96 -1.01 -12.00 -1.70
CA SER A 96 -0.85 -13.45 -1.67
C SER A 96 -1.06 -14.02 -0.26
N VAL A 97 -0.44 -13.43 0.76
CA VAL A 97 -0.65 -13.83 2.17
C VAL A 97 -2.10 -13.65 2.62
N LYS A 98 -2.78 -12.57 2.20
CA LYS A 98 -4.24 -12.40 2.46
C LYS A 98 -5.07 -13.59 1.96
N TRP A 99 -4.64 -14.22 0.86
CA TRP A 99 -5.28 -15.38 0.26
C TRP A 99 -4.77 -16.72 0.80
N GLY A 100 -3.92 -16.71 1.83
CA GLY A 100 -3.42 -17.92 2.51
C GLY A 100 -2.19 -18.56 1.86
N PHE A 101 -1.58 -17.91 0.87
CA PHE A 101 -0.34 -18.39 0.29
C PHE A 101 0.84 -18.20 1.24
N LYS A 102 1.76 -19.18 1.23
CA LYS A 102 2.98 -19.17 2.05
C LYS A 102 4.20 -19.17 1.15
N ASN A 103 5.08 -18.17 1.32
CA ASN A 103 6.37 -18.05 0.64
C ASN A 103 6.28 -18.17 -0.89
N THR A 104 5.13 -17.79 -1.46
CA THR A 104 4.88 -17.85 -2.90
C THR A 104 3.92 -16.76 -3.31
N ILE A 105 3.98 -16.39 -4.59
CA ILE A 105 3.00 -15.54 -5.28
C ILE A 105 2.39 -16.29 -6.46
N VAL A 106 2.41 -17.63 -6.46
CA VAL A 106 1.92 -18.48 -7.55
C VAL A 106 0.83 -19.43 -7.01
N PRO A 107 -0.31 -19.61 -7.70
CA PRO A 107 -0.79 -18.89 -8.90
C PRO A 107 -1.31 -17.47 -8.59
N PRO A 108 -1.52 -16.60 -9.61
CA PRO A 108 -1.89 -15.19 -9.42
C PRO A 108 -3.35 -14.95 -8.97
N VAL A 109 -4.04 -15.96 -8.44
CA VAL A 109 -5.47 -15.88 -8.07
C VAL A 109 -5.75 -14.82 -6.98
N TYR A 110 -4.75 -14.48 -6.16
CA TYR A 110 -4.86 -13.41 -5.16
C TYR A 110 -5.10 -12.03 -5.77
N LEU A 111 -4.83 -11.84 -7.06
CA LEU A 111 -5.10 -10.60 -7.79
C LEU A 111 -6.59 -10.42 -8.12
N LEU A 112 -7.43 -11.45 -7.97
CA LEU A 112 -8.88 -11.33 -8.18
C LEU A 112 -9.55 -10.45 -7.11
N TRP A 113 -9.02 -10.47 -5.88
CA TRP A 113 -9.50 -9.63 -4.79
C TRP A 113 -8.32 -9.16 -3.91
N PRO A 114 -7.51 -8.20 -4.40
CA PRO A 114 -6.30 -7.80 -3.70
C PRO A 114 -6.60 -7.08 -2.38
N ARG A 115 -5.58 -6.97 -1.54
CA ARG A 115 -5.60 -6.16 -0.32
C ARG A 115 -5.41 -4.68 -0.69
N ALA A 116 -6.45 -3.86 -0.58
CA ALA A 116 -6.35 -2.43 -0.93
C ALA A 116 -5.97 -1.52 0.24
N ARG A 117 -6.05 -1.99 1.49
CA ARG A 117 -5.61 -1.25 2.69
C ARG A 117 -4.10 -1.35 2.89
N ASN A 118 -3.36 -1.08 1.82
CA ASN A 118 -1.91 -1.00 1.80
C ASN A 118 -1.51 0.39 1.33
N TYR A 119 -0.53 1.00 1.99
CA TYR A 119 -0.01 2.31 1.69
C TYR A 119 1.51 2.24 1.66
N TYR A 120 2.13 3.23 1.06
CA TYR A 120 3.57 3.34 1.07
C TYR A 120 4.02 4.80 1.10
N VAL A 121 5.14 5.06 1.75
CA VAL A 121 5.75 6.39 1.82
C VAL A 121 6.51 6.65 0.53
N ALA A 122 6.26 7.79 -0.10
CA ALA A 122 6.92 8.21 -1.32
C ALA A 122 7.36 9.67 -1.23
N ALA A 123 8.54 9.98 -1.77
CA ALA A 123 8.98 11.37 -1.88
C ALA A 123 8.08 12.14 -2.85
N SER A 124 7.60 13.31 -2.44
CA SER A 124 6.74 14.18 -3.26
C SER A 124 7.39 14.50 -4.61
N GLU A 125 8.72 14.61 -4.68
CA GLU A 125 9.46 14.85 -5.92
C GLU A 125 9.32 13.69 -6.93
N THR A 126 9.38 12.44 -6.46
CA THR A 126 9.19 11.24 -7.29
C THR A 126 7.75 11.11 -7.79
N MET A 127 6.83 11.79 -7.11
CA MET A 127 5.40 11.77 -7.43
C MET A 127 4.98 12.90 -8.40
N LYS A 128 5.93 13.75 -8.84
CA LYS A 128 5.67 14.86 -9.78
C LYS A 128 5.76 14.40 -11.24
N GLY A 129 4.67 14.60 -11.98
CA GLY A 129 4.64 14.52 -13.45
C GLY A 129 4.52 13.10 -14.02
N GLY A 130 3.66 12.92 -15.01
CA GLY A 130 3.46 11.65 -15.72
C GLY A 130 2.26 10.82 -15.25
N LEU A 131 1.90 9.82 -16.06
CA LEU A 131 0.77 8.93 -15.79
C LEU A 131 1.08 7.92 -14.68
N LEU A 132 2.31 7.39 -14.66
CA LEU A 132 2.71 6.36 -13.70
C LEU A 132 2.65 6.87 -12.25
N PRO A 133 3.22 8.04 -11.88
CA PRO A 133 3.08 8.56 -10.52
C PRO A 133 1.64 8.85 -10.10
N ARG A 134 0.75 9.23 -11.03
CA ARG A 134 -0.68 9.43 -10.73
C ARG A 134 -1.37 8.13 -10.36
N ILE A 135 -1.10 7.05 -11.11
CA ILE A 135 -1.61 5.71 -10.81
C ILE A 135 -1.13 5.25 -9.43
N PHE A 136 0.16 5.47 -9.15
CA PHE A 136 0.79 5.12 -7.88
C PHE A 136 0.27 5.94 -6.70
N ALA A 137 0.01 7.23 -6.90
CA ALA A 137 -0.64 8.08 -5.91
C ALA A 137 -2.00 7.51 -5.51
N LEU A 138 -2.82 7.15 -6.49
CA LEU A 138 -4.11 6.51 -6.29
C LEU A 138 -3.99 5.09 -5.70
N GLY A 139 -2.86 4.42 -5.97
CA GLY A 139 -2.47 3.13 -5.41
C GLY A 139 -2.08 3.15 -3.93
N GLY A 140 -2.09 4.31 -3.26
CA GLY A 140 -1.86 4.43 -1.82
C GLY A 140 -0.57 5.13 -1.42
N ALA A 141 -0.02 6.00 -2.27
CA ALA A 141 1.17 6.77 -1.93
C ALA A 141 0.88 7.84 -0.87
N ILE A 142 1.67 7.83 0.20
CA ILE A 142 1.73 8.91 1.19
C ILE A 142 2.91 9.79 0.81
N GLN A 143 2.62 10.97 0.28
CA GLN A 143 3.63 11.90 -0.23
C GLN A 143 4.28 12.68 0.92
N VAL A 144 5.59 12.53 1.08
CA VAL A 144 6.38 13.20 2.11
C VAL A 144 7.40 14.11 1.45
N GLU A 145 7.53 15.33 1.96
CA GLU A 145 8.61 16.23 1.53
C GLU A 145 9.93 15.85 2.19
N ARG A 146 11.03 15.92 1.43
CA ARG A 146 12.37 15.66 1.97
C ARG A 146 12.81 16.83 2.85
N SER A 147 13.17 16.53 4.11
CA SER A 147 13.58 17.55 5.10
C SER A 147 15.07 17.91 5.07
N TRP A 148 15.90 17.14 4.35
CA TRP A 148 17.35 17.39 4.26
C TRP A 148 17.89 17.58 2.83
N ARG A 149 17.20 17.10 1.78
CA ARG A 149 17.71 17.17 0.39
C ARG A 149 16.60 17.29 -0.66
N SER A 150 16.58 18.39 -1.40
CA SER A 150 15.62 18.65 -2.49
C SER A 150 16.39 18.98 -3.77
N GLN A 151 16.02 18.37 -4.90
CA GLN A 151 16.67 18.60 -6.22
C GLN A 151 18.20 18.44 -6.22
N GLY A 152 18.74 17.56 -5.37
CA GLY A 152 20.19 17.31 -5.28
C GLY A 152 20.95 18.27 -4.36
N GLN A 153 20.32 19.32 -3.83
CA GLN A 153 20.90 20.27 -2.88
C GLN A 153 20.45 19.96 -1.45
N ASP A 154 21.34 20.19 -0.48
CA ASP A 154 21.01 20.08 0.94
C ASP A 154 20.10 21.25 1.35
N VAL A 155 18.90 20.94 1.80
CA VAL A 155 17.92 21.91 2.27
C VAL A 155 17.48 21.48 3.65
N ARG A 156 17.78 22.25 4.69
CA ARG A 156 17.22 22.03 6.05
C ARG A 156 15.81 22.60 6.09
N ARG A 157 14.80 21.74 5.93
CA ARG A 157 13.39 22.06 6.22
C ARG A 157 12.99 21.44 7.56
N GLU A 158 12.07 22.10 8.25
CA GLU A 158 11.43 21.50 9.42
C GLU A 158 10.72 20.19 9.02
N VAL A 159 10.67 19.23 9.94
CA VAL A 159 9.99 17.94 9.72
C VAL A 159 8.52 18.22 9.41
N ASP A 160 8.05 17.75 8.26
CA ASP A 160 6.65 17.91 7.84
C ASP A 160 5.71 17.17 8.82
N SER A 161 5.14 17.92 9.76
CA SER A 161 4.18 17.40 10.74
C SER A 161 2.93 16.84 10.08
N THR A 162 2.54 17.36 8.91
CA THR A 162 1.37 16.90 8.15
C THR A 162 1.60 15.53 7.50
N ALA A 163 2.85 15.22 7.12
CA ALA A 163 3.21 13.89 6.65
C ALA A 163 3.04 12.83 7.75
N ASN A 164 3.48 13.15 8.98
CA ASN A 164 3.33 12.25 10.11
C ASN A 164 1.85 11.97 10.41
N GLU A 165 0.99 12.98 10.40
CA GLU A 165 -0.45 12.79 10.56
C GLU A 165 -1.06 11.87 9.49
N ARG A 166 -0.65 12.02 8.23
CA ARG A 166 -1.12 11.17 7.12
C ARG A 166 -0.66 9.72 7.29
N ILE A 167 0.57 9.50 7.77
CA ILE A 167 1.09 8.16 8.09
C ILE A 167 0.26 7.53 9.21
N VAL A 168 -0.03 8.28 10.29
CA VAL A 168 -0.86 7.78 11.40
C VAL A 168 -2.24 7.37 10.90
N ARG A 169 -2.94 8.22 10.13
CA ARG A 169 -4.26 7.87 9.56
C ARG A 169 -4.19 6.63 8.66
N ALA A 170 -3.13 6.48 7.89
CA ALA A 170 -2.93 5.31 7.03
C ALA A 170 -2.65 4.04 7.85
N LEU A 171 -1.90 4.14 8.94
CA LEU A 171 -1.65 3.05 9.88
C LEU A 171 -2.95 2.62 10.57
N GLU A 172 -3.76 3.54 11.08
CA GLU A 172 -5.04 3.19 11.72
C GLU A 172 -5.99 2.43 10.77
N HIS A 173 -5.89 2.71 9.47
CA HIS A 173 -6.71 2.09 8.43
C HIS A 173 -6.13 0.79 7.85
N GLY A 174 -4.80 0.63 7.77
CA GLY A 174 -4.17 -0.48 7.07
C GLY A 174 -2.68 -0.68 7.34
N TRP A 175 -1.97 -1.20 6.35
CA TRP A 175 -0.52 -1.46 6.41
C TRP A 175 0.23 -0.38 5.65
N VAL A 176 1.39 0.05 6.16
CA VAL A 176 2.24 1.07 5.54
C VAL A 176 3.62 0.50 5.26
N VAL A 177 4.14 0.66 4.05
CA VAL A 177 5.54 0.39 3.71
C VAL A 177 6.31 1.70 3.73
N SER A 178 7.42 1.74 4.46
CA SER A 178 8.34 2.87 4.49
C SER A 178 9.74 2.44 4.11
N PHE A 179 10.44 3.37 3.49
CA PHE A 179 11.76 3.20 2.93
C PHE A 179 12.67 4.28 3.51
N PRO A 180 13.23 4.05 4.71
CA PRO A 180 14.06 5.03 5.41
C PRO A 180 15.38 5.31 4.68
#